data_AF-A0A1J4XV65-F1
#
_entry.id   AF-A0A1J4XV65-F1
#
_cell.length_a   1.000
_cell.length_b   1.000
_cell.length_c   1.000
_cell.angle_alpha   90.00
_cell.angle_beta   90.00
_cell.angle_gamma   90.00
#
_symmetry.space_group_name_H-M   'P 1'
#
loop_
_entity.id
_entity.type
_entity.pdbx_description
1 polymer ?
#
loop_
_entity_poly.entity_id
_entity_poly.type
_entity_poly.pdbx_seq_one_letter_code
_entity_poly.pdbx_strand_id
1 'polypeptide(L)'
;MKNINEFKSRKEWENYLWRVFLKNVEKSKLEKRLANFLNNLLSETEKKNIVRRLTVIFLLKQGKTYKEIGEILWISPETIFDYFAGIKWPRMTYLRKFK
;
A
#
# COMPACT_ATOMS: atom_id res chain seq x y z
N MET A 1 19.99 7.61 14.68
CA MET A 1 18.61 8.07 14.41
C MET A 1 18.55 9.55 14.80
N LYS A 2 17.86 10.42 14.04
CA LYS A 2 17.71 11.83 14.45
C LYS A 2 16.78 11.96 15.66
N ASN A 3 17.02 12.94 16.53
CA ASN A 3 16.11 13.26 17.62
C ASN A 3 14.83 13.92 17.10
N ILE A 4 13.72 13.74 17.82
CA ILE A 4 12.41 14.30 17.44
C ILE A 4 12.42 15.84 17.41
N ASN A 5 13.23 16.46 18.27
CA ASN A 5 13.38 17.91 18.36
C ASN A 5 14.14 18.52 17.17
N GLU A 6 14.76 17.70 16.32
CA GLU A 6 15.46 18.15 15.11
C GLU A 6 14.53 18.37 13.90
N PHE A 7 13.24 18.01 14.01
CA PHE A 7 12.26 18.13 12.93
C PHE A 7 11.42 19.39 13.09
N LYS A 8 11.16 20.09 11.98
CA LYS A 8 10.35 21.33 11.96
C LYS A 8 8.86 21.05 12.11
N SER A 9 8.43 19.82 11.83
CA SER A 9 7.03 19.41 11.94
C SER A 9 6.87 17.90 12.10
N ARG A 10 5.71 17.49 12.62
CA ARG A 10 5.29 16.07 12.67
C ARG A 10 5.34 15.41 11.29
N LYS A 11 4.88 16.11 10.24
CA LYS A 11 4.89 15.58 8.87
C LYS A 11 6.31 15.32 8.36
N GLU A 12 7.27 16.18 8.70
CA GLU A 12 8.68 15.99 8.36
C GLU A 12 9.26 14.76 9.06
N TRP A 13 8.95 14.61 10.35
CA TRP A 13 9.35 13.46 11.15
C TRP A 13 8.77 12.14 10.60
N GLU A 14 7.48 12.10 10.27
CA GLU A 14 6.81 10.93 9.68
C GLU A 14 7.44 10.55 8.33
N ASN A 15 7.70 11.54 7.46
CA ASN A 15 8.36 11.31 6.17
C ASN A 15 9.79 10.77 6.32
N TYR A 16 10.53 11.27 7.32
CA TYR A 16 11.87 10.78 7.63
C TYR A 16 11.83 9.32 8.10
N LEU A 17 10.95 9.00 9.07
CA LEU A 17 10.79 7.63 9.57
C LEU A 17 10.40 6.67 8.44
N TRP A 18 9.48 7.09 7.57
CA TRP A 18 9.08 6.30 6.41
C TRP A 18 10.26 5.99 5.48
N ARG A 19 11.10 6.98 5.17
CA ARG A 19 12.31 6.76 4.37
C ARG A 19 13.31 5.83 5.03
N VAL A 20 13.48 5.93 6.35
CA VAL A 20 14.37 5.03 7.10
C VAL A 20 13.84 3.60 7.04
N PHE A 21 12.53 3.41 7.23
CA PHE A 21 11.87 2.11 7.08
C PHE A 21 12.12 1.50 5.70
N LEU A 22 11.86 2.25 4.61
CA LEU A 22 12.06 1.76 3.24
C LEU A 22 13.52 1.33 2.98
N LYS A 23 14.50 2.12 3.44
CA LYS A 23 15.92 1.76 3.31
C LYS A 23 16.28 0.49 4.08
N ASN A 24 15.68 0.26 5.23
CA ASN A 24 15.93 -0.96 6.02
C ASN A 24 15.30 -2.19 5.37
N VAL A 25 14.10 -2.05 4.82
CA VAL A 25 13.42 -3.12 4.05
C VAL A 25 14.24 -3.51 2.83
N GLU A 26 14.70 -2.54 2.03
CA GLU A 26 15.53 -2.77 0.83
C GLU A 26 16.86 -3.47 1.16
N LYS A 27 17.49 -3.11 2.27
CA LYS A 27 18.76 -3.71 2.72
C LYS A 27 18.62 -5.12 3.30
N SER A 28 17.41 -5.55 3.65
CA SER A 28 17.18 -6.87 4.23
C SER A 28 17.28 -7.95 3.16
N LYS A 29 18.50 -8.32 2.78
CA LYS A 29 18.80 -9.35 1.76
C LYS A 29 18.26 -10.75 2.09
N LEU A 30 17.85 -11.01 3.34
CA LEU A 30 17.23 -12.26 3.74
C LEU A 30 15.71 -12.10 3.84
N GLU A 31 15.00 -12.82 2.98
CA GLU A 31 13.53 -12.93 2.97
C GLU A 31 12.98 -13.28 4.36
N LYS A 32 13.60 -14.25 5.06
CA LYS A 32 13.18 -14.68 6.40
C LYS A 32 13.30 -13.58 7.46
N ARG A 33 14.33 -12.72 7.39
CA ARG A 33 14.53 -11.63 8.35
C ARG A 33 13.50 -10.51 8.14
N LEU A 34 13.23 -10.19 6.87
CA LEU A 34 12.19 -9.22 6.52
C LEU A 34 10.81 -9.74 6.92
N ALA A 35 10.50 -11.00 6.65
CA ALA A 35 9.24 -11.63 7.02
C ALA A 35 9.01 -11.58 8.54
N ASN A 36 10.00 -11.96 9.35
CA ASN A 36 9.91 -11.87 10.81
C ASN A 36 9.71 -10.42 11.28
N PHE A 37 10.44 -9.47 10.70
CA PHE A 37 10.29 -8.05 11.05
C PHE A 37 8.88 -7.54 10.76
N LEU A 38 8.35 -7.78 9.56
CA LEU A 38 6.99 -7.37 9.18
C LEU A 38 5.92 -8.11 10.00
N ASN A 39 6.15 -9.38 10.34
CA ASN A 39 5.23 -10.15 11.17
C ASN A 39 5.11 -9.61 12.60
N ASN A 40 6.19 -9.04 13.14
CA ASN A 40 6.19 -8.41 14.46
C ASN A 40 5.68 -6.97 14.42
N LEU A 41 5.90 -6.25 13.32
CA LEU A 41 5.50 -4.86 13.17
C LEU A 41 3.99 -4.71 12.91
N LEU A 42 3.42 -5.63 12.12
CA LEU A 42 2.05 -5.53 11.64
C LEU A 42 1.13 -6.46 12.43
N SER A 43 -0.02 -5.93 12.83
CA SER A 43 -1.14 -6.74 13.29
C SER A 43 -1.72 -7.59 12.15
N GLU A 44 -2.44 -8.65 12.50
CA GLU A 44 -3.14 -9.49 11.53
C GLU A 44 -4.15 -8.71 10.68
N THR A 45 -4.80 -7.70 11.25
CA THR A 45 -5.72 -6.82 10.53
C THR A 45 -4.99 -5.97 9.49
N GLU A 46 -3.83 -5.42 9.83
CA GLU A 46 -3.00 -4.65 8.89
C GLU A 46 -2.48 -5.53 7.76
N LYS A 47 -2.02 -6.75 8.07
CA LYS A 47 -1.62 -7.74 7.05
C LYS A 47 -2.76 -8.05 6.09
N LYS A 48 -3.95 -8.35 6.61
CA LYS A 48 -5.16 -8.59 5.78
C LYS A 48 -5.47 -7.41 4.87
N ASN A 49 -5.36 -6.18 5.37
CA ASN A 49 -5.59 -4.98 4.58
C ASN A 49 -4.54 -4.78 3.48
N ILE A 50 -3.26 -5.06 3.76
CA ILE A 50 -2.19 -5.03 2.76
C ILE A 50 -2.45 -6.08 1.68
N VAL A 51 -2.72 -7.33 2.07
CA VAL A 51 -3.02 -8.42 1.12
C VAL A 51 -4.22 -8.06 0.25
N ARG A 52 -5.31 -7.56 0.83
CA ARG A 52 -6.49 -7.12 0.09
C ARG A 52 -6.15 -6.05 -0.96
N ARG A 53 -5.37 -5.03 -0.60
CA ARG A 53 -4.92 -3.98 -1.54
C ARG A 53 -4.05 -4.55 -2.66
N LEU A 54 -3.16 -5.49 -2.35
CA LEU A 54 -2.35 -6.18 -3.36
C LEU A 54 -3.20 -7.03 -4.30
N THR A 55 -4.23 -7.71 -3.80
CA THR A 55 -5.19 -8.47 -4.62
C THR A 55 -5.96 -7.55 -5.56
N VAL A 56 -6.38 -6.36 -5.11
CA VAL A 56 -6.99 -5.35 -5.99
C VAL A 56 -6.04 -4.98 -7.13
N ILE A 57 -4.77 -4.68 -6.84
CA ILE A 57 -3.76 -4.37 -7.87
C ILE A 57 -3.58 -5.53 -8.85
N PHE A 58 -3.55 -6.76 -8.36
CA PHE A 58 -3.44 -7.97 -9.18
C PHE A 58 -4.62 -8.11 -10.14
N LEU A 59 -5.86 -7.98 -9.66
CA LEU A 59 -7.07 -8.07 -10.47
C LEU A 59 -7.18 -6.92 -11.49
N LEU A 60 -6.77 -5.70 -11.11
CA LEU A 60 -6.70 -4.58 -12.05
C LEU A 60 -5.73 -4.86 -13.20
N LYS A 61 -4.57 -5.48 -12.93
CA LYS A 61 -3.61 -5.90 -13.97
C LYS A 61 -4.18 -6.97 -14.90
N GLN A 62 -5.16 -7.75 -14.43
CA GLN A 62 -5.91 -8.71 -15.26
C GLN A 62 -7.05 -8.07 -16.05
N GLY A 63 -7.25 -6.75 -15.95
CA GLY A 63 -8.28 -6.02 -16.69
C GLY A 63 -9.66 -6.04 -16.03
N LYS A 64 -9.77 -6.49 -14.77
CA LYS A 64 -11.03 -6.47 -14.02
C LYS A 64 -11.47 -5.04 -13.69
N THR A 65 -12.77 -4.80 -13.78
CA THR A 65 -13.39 -3.52 -13.40
C THR A 65 -13.50 -3.41 -11.88
N TYR A 66 -13.67 -2.18 -11.37
CA TYR A 66 -13.88 -1.96 -9.93
C TYR A 66 -15.11 -2.69 -9.40
N LYS A 67 -16.16 -2.82 -10.22
CA LYS A 67 -17.37 -3.56 -9.89
C LYS A 67 -17.07 -5.04 -9.67
N GLU A 68 -16.44 -5.70 -10.64
CA GLU A 68 -16.07 -7.12 -10.53
C GLU A 68 -15.15 -7.38 -9.34
N ILE A 69 -14.19 -6.48 -9.09
CA ILE A 69 -13.28 -6.60 -7.94
C ILE A 69 -14.05 -6.46 -6.62
N GLY A 70 -15.00 -5.53 -6.57
CA GLY A 70 -15.85 -5.33 -5.40
C GLY A 70 -16.70 -6.55 -5.09
N GLU A 71 -17.23 -7.22 -6.12
CA GLU A 71 -17.95 -8.49 -6.00
C GLU A 71 -17.05 -9.63 -5.50
N ILE A 72 -15.81 -9.74 -6.02
CA ILE A 72 -14.85 -10.78 -5.60
C ILE A 72 -14.39 -10.59 -4.15
N LEU A 73 -14.09 -9.35 -3.77
CA LEU A 73 -13.44 -9.04 -2.49
C LEU A 73 -14.41 -8.55 -1.41
N TRP A 74 -15.70 -8.46 -1.73
CA TRP A 74 -16.76 -7.93 -0.87
C TRP A 74 -16.44 -6.52 -0.35
N ILE A 75 -16.00 -5.65 -1.25
CA ILE A 75 -15.69 -4.24 -0.96
C ILE A 75 -16.39 -3.33 -1.96
N SER A 76 -16.69 -2.11 -1.55
CA SER A 76 -17.35 -1.17 -2.44
C SER A 76 -16.38 -0.64 -3.53
N PRO A 77 -16.87 -0.32 -4.73
CA PRO A 77 -16.05 0.35 -5.76
C PRO A 77 -15.40 1.64 -5.27
N GLU A 78 -16.06 2.36 -4.35
CA GLU A 78 -15.54 3.58 -3.71
C GLU A 78 -14.33 3.26 -2.82
N THR A 79 -14.37 2.17 -2.06
CA THR A 79 -13.22 1.70 -1.25
C THR A 79 -12.01 1.41 -2.15
N ILE A 80 -12.26 0.82 -3.33
CA ILE A 80 -11.22 0.56 -4.34
C ILE A 80 -10.67 1.89 -4.87
N PHE A 81 -11.54 2.85 -5.20
CA PHE A 81 -11.13 4.17 -5.66
C PHE A 81 -10.24 4.89 -4.63
N ASP A 82 -10.65 4.91 -3.36
CA ASP A 82 -9.93 5.56 -2.27
C ASP A 82 -8.51 5.00 -2.07
N TYR A 83 -8.32 3.69 -2.30
CA TYR A 83 -6.99 3.07 -2.23
C TYR A 83 -6.00 3.69 -3.22
N PHE A 84 -6.47 4.24 -4.35
CA PHE A 84 -5.62 4.73 -5.42
C PHE A 84 -5.77 6.23 -5.69
N ALA A 85 -6.69 6.93 -5.03
CA ALA A 85 -6.96 8.36 -5.26
C ALA A 85 -5.71 9.26 -5.13
N GLY A 86 -4.71 8.85 -4.34
CA GLY A 86 -3.45 9.57 -4.17
C GLY A 86 -2.26 9.06 -5.02
N ILE A 87 -2.43 8.01 -5.82
CA ILE A 87 -1.34 7.38 -6.57
C ILE A 87 -1.39 7.83 -8.03
N LYS A 88 -0.33 8.50 -8.51
CA LYS A 88 -0.14 8.80 -9.94
C LYS A 88 0.21 7.49 -10.68
N TRP A 89 -0.80 6.81 -11.22
CA TRP A 89 -0.58 5.64 -12.08
C TRP A 89 -0.12 6.06 -13.49
N PRO A 90 0.86 5.36 -14.10
CA PRO A 90 1.19 5.55 -15.52
C PRO A 90 -0.03 5.17 -16.36
N ARG A 91 -0.67 6.17 -16.99
CA ARG A 91 -1.76 6.11 -17.98
C ARG A 91 -2.67 4.88 -17.86
N MET A 92 -3.67 4.98 -16.99
CA MET A 92 -4.82 4.08 -16.93
C MET A 92 -5.69 4.20 -18.20
N THR A 93 -5.40 3.38 -19.21
CA THR A 93 -6.30 3.15 -20.36
C THR A 93 -7.55 2.34 -19.98
N TYR A 94 -7.61 1.77 -18.77
CA TYR A 94 -8.73 0.93 -18.30
C TYR A 94 -9.92 1.71 -17.70
N LEU A 95 -9.77 3.00 -17.40
CA LEU A 95 -10.85 3.82 -16.81
C LEU A 95 -11.93 4.27 -17.82
N ARG A 96 -11.78 3.91 -19.10
CA ARG A 96 -12.68 4.35 -20.17
C ARG A 96 -13.92 3.46 -20.37
N LYS A 97 -14.22 2.55 -19.44
CA LYS A 97 -15.41 1.67 -19.47
C LYS A 97 -16.53 2.06 -18.50
N PHE A 98 -16.49 3.27 -17.95
CA PHE A 98 -17.58 3.85 -17.14
C PHE A 98 -18.17 5.11 -17.79
N LYS A 99 -18.43 5.05 -19.10
CA LYS A 99 -19.40 5.92 -19.76
C LYS A 99 -20.46 5.08 -20.43
#